data_AF-R0CLD8-F1
#
_entry.id   AF-R0CLD8-F1
#
_cell.length_a   1.000
_cell.length_b   1.000
_cell.length_c   1.000
_cell.angle_alpha   90.00
_cell.angle_beta   90.00
_cell.angle_gamma   90.00
#
_symmetry.space_group_name_H-M   'P 1'
#
loop_
_entity.id
_entity.type
_entity.pdbx_description
1 polymer ?
#
loop_
_entity_poly.entity_id
_entity_poly.type
_entity_poly.pdbx_seq_one_letter_code
_entity_poly.pdbx_strand_id
1 'polypeptide(L)'
;MAYVPVPKDLTKVKTKVMFNLTKRQLVCFASGALIGVPLFFLLREPAGSSVAAMCMMLVMLPFFMLAMYEKHGQPLEKIISNIIKVAVIRPKQRPYKTNNFYAVLERQEKLDKEVYDIVHSKEKPAGR
;
A
#
# COMPACT_ATOMS: atom_id res chain seq x y z
N MET A 1 -18.97 7.47 -38.64
CA MET A 1 -18.34 6.95 -37.41
C MET A 1 -18.65 7.95 -36.29
N ALA A 2 -19.45 7.56 -35.29
CA ALA A 2 -19.75 8.44 -34.16
C ALA A 2 -18.50 8.57 -33.29
N TYR A 3 -17.80 9.71 -33.43
CA TYR A 3 -16.61 10.01 -32.66
C TYR A 3 -17.02 10.34 -31.23
N VAL A 4 -17.01 9.35 -30.35
CA VAL A 4 -17.16 9.57 -28.91
C VAL A 4 -15.83 10.16 -28.43
N PRO A 5 -15.81 11.36 -27.84
CA PRO A 5 -14.59 11.92 -27.28
C PRO A 5 -14.22 11.12 -26.04
N VAL A 6 -13.47 10.03 -26.24
CA VAL A 6 -12.86 9.30 -25.14
C VAL A 6 -11.71 10.16 -24.62
N PRO A 7 -11.75 10.58 -23.35
CA PRO A 7 -10.62 11.30 -22.76
C PRO A 7 -9.38 10.40 -22.81
N LYS A 8 -8.28 10.92 -23.36
CA LYS A 8 -7.02 10.17 -23.57
C LYS A 8 -6.44 9.55 -22.29
N ASP A 9 -6.87 10.02 -21.11
CA ASP A 9 -6.45 9.52 -19.80
C ASP A 9 -7.66 9.12 -18.92
N LEU A 10 -8.07 7.85 -18.99
CA LEU A 10 -9.09 7.28 -18.10
C LEU A 10 -8.69 7.33 -16.61
N THR A 11 -7.39 7.45 -16.32
CA THR A 11 -6.82 7.54 -14.98
C THR A 11 -7.03 8.89 -14.28
N LYS A 12 -7.44 9.94 -15.02
CA LYS A 12 -7.76 11.26 -14.46
C LYS A 12 -9.22 11.42 -14.05
N VAL A 13 -10.08 10.45 -14.37
CA VAL A 13 -11.49 10.48 -13.96
C VAL A 13 -11.57 10.11 -12.49
N LYS A 14 -11.49 11.13 -11.62
CA LYS A 14 -11.71 10.97 -10.17
C LYS A 14 -13.15 10.50 -9.97
N THR A 15 -13.32 9.28 -9.49
CA THR A 15 -14.63 8.76 -9.08
C THR A 15 -15.15 9.60 -7.92
N LYS A 16 -16.18 10.41 -8.18
CA LYS A 16 -16.88 11.21 -7.18
C LYS A 16 -17.99 10.34 -6.61
N VAL A 17 -17.91 10.03 -5.33
CA VAL A 17 -18.62 8.86 -4.77
C VAL A 17 -19.90 9.26 -4.04
N MET A 18 -19.92 10.48 -3.50
CA MET A 18 -21.10 11.12 -2.93
C MET A 18 -20.89 12.64 -3.02
N PHE A 19 -21.91 13.42 -3.36
CA PHE A 19 -21.87 14.90 -3.29
C PHE A 19 -20.75 15.61 -4.08
N ASN A 20 -20.37 15.13 -5.27
CA ASN A 20 -19.32 15.77 -6.09
C ASN A 20 -17.92 15.78 -5.41
N LEU A 21 -17.75 15.05 -4.28
CA LEU A 21 -16.53 14.99 -3.49
C LEU A 21 -15.80 13.65 -3.70
N THR A 22 -14.48 13.71 -3.57
CA THR A 22 -13.60 12.53 -3.59
C THR A 22 -13.71 11.75 -2.28
N LYS A 23 -13.49 10.42 -2.28
CA LYS A 23 -13.53 9.58 -1.07
C LYS A 23 -12.64 10.16 0.07
N ARG A 24 -11.51 10.76 -0.29
CA ARG A 24 -10.54 11.37 0.63
C ARG A 24 -11.06 12.62 1.32
N GLN A 25 -11.76 13.48 0.57
CA GLN A 25 -12.43 14.65 1.14
C GLN A 25 -13.47 14.20 2.17
N LEU A 26 -14.26 13.17 1.85
CA LEU A 26 -15.27 12.66 2.77
C LEU A 26 -14.66 12.14 4.08
N VAL A 27 -13.60 11.32 4.01
CA VAL A 27 -12.93 10.80 5.22
C VAL A 27 -12.34 11.94 6.05
N CYS A 28 -11.70 12.91 5.41
CA CYS A 28 -11.05 14.01 6.12
C CYS A 28 -12.04 15.03 6.71
N PHE A 29 -13.15 15.30 6.01
CA PHE A 29 -14.24 16.10 6.55
C PHE A 29 -14.97 15.37 7.68
N ALA A 30 -15.15 14.05 7.59
CA ALA A 30 -15.74 13.27 8.67
C ALA A 30 -14.86 13.28 9.92
N SER A 31 -13.54 13.05 9.79
CA SER A 31 -12.62 13.13 10.92
C SER A 31 -12.50 14.54 11.50
N GLY A 32 -12.46 15.55 10.62
CA GLY A 32 -12.44 16.96 11.01
C GLY A 32 -13.70 17.33 11.80
N ALA A 33 -14.89 16.95 11.31
CA ALA A 33 -16.15 17.17 12.01
C ALA A 33 -16.21 16.43 13.36
N LEU A 34 -15.74 15.19 13.41
CA LEU A 34 -15.71 14.40 14.64
C LEU A 34 -14.84 15.04 15.72
N ILE A 35 -13.76 15.73 15.36
CA ILE A 35 -12.87 16.41 16.31
C ILE A 35 -13.34 17.84 16.59
N GLY A 36 -13.71 18.58 15.54
CA GLY A 36 -14.07 19.99 15.62
C GLY A 36 -15.41 20.27 16.29
N VAL A 37 -16.41 19.39 16.13
CA VAL A 37 -17.73 19.58 16.77
C VAL A 37 -17.64 19.42 18.29
N PRO A 38 -17.02 18.37 18.85
CA PRO A 38 -16.82 18.28 20.30
C PRO A 38 -15.97 19.42 20.86
N LEU A 39 -14.89 19.80 20.15
CA LEU A 39 -14.08 20.97 20.54
C LEU A 39 -14.91 22.25 20.59
N PHE A 40 -15.78 22.48 19.60
CA PHE A 40 -16.65 23.65 19.59
C PHE A 40 -17.60 23.67 20.79
N PHE A 41 -18.23 22.55 21.14
CA PHE A 41 -19.12 22.49 22.31
C PHE A 41 -18.36 22.73 23.62
N LEU A 42 -17.13 22.22 23.76
CA LEU A 42 -16.30 22.43 24.95
C LEU A 42 -15.79 23.88 25.08
N LEU A 43 -15.40 24.51 23.96
CA LEU A 43 -14.89 25.89 23.94
C LEU A 43 -16.01 26.94 23.98
N ARG A 44 -17.24 26.56 23.61
CA ARG A 44 -18.40 27.46 23.63
C ARG A 44 -18.75 27.95 25.04
N GLU A 45 -18.55 27.14 26.07
CA GLU A 45 -18.86 27.51 27.45
C GLU A 45 -17.92 28.59 28.04
N PRO A 46 -16.57 28.47 27.92
CA PRO A 46 -15.66 29.46 28.50
C PRO A 46 -15.31 30.65 27.59
N ALA A 47 -15.32 30.51 26.25
CA ALA A 47 -14.71 31.49 25.33
C ALA A 47 -15.70 32.24 24.43
N GLY A 48 -16.99 31.90 24.48
CA GLY A 48 -18.01 32.49 23.62
C GLY A 48 -18.03 31.91 22.19
N SER A 49 -19.18 32.01 21.53
CA SER A 49 -19.45 31.33 20.25
C SER A 49 -18.51 31.75 19.12
N SER A 50 -18.09 33.02 19.09
CA SER A 50 -17.24 33.57 18.03
C SER A 50 -15.81 33.03 18.08
N VAL A 51 -15.22 32.95 19.29
CA VAL A 51 -13.86 32.42 19.49
C VAL A 51 -13.84 30.91 19.28
N ALA A 52 -14.87 30.20 19.78
CA ALA A 52 -15.03 28.77 19.55
C ALA A 52 -15.13 28.42 18.06
N ALA A 53 -15.86 29.22 17.26
CA ALA A 53 -15.96 29.03 15.82
C ALA A 53 -14.63 29.29 15.09
N MET A 54 -13.86 30.29 15.50
CA MET A 54 -12.52 30.55 14.97
C MET A 54 -11.55 29.41 15.30
N CYS A 55 -11.58 28.88 16.52
CA CYS A 55 -10.81 27.69 16.91
C CYS A 55 -11.21 26.47 16.08
N MET A 56 -12.51 26.25 15.85
CA MET A 56 -12.99 25.15 15.02
C MET A 56 -12.47 25.25 13.58
N MET A 57 -12.48 26.45 12.98
CA MET A 57 -11.92 26.67 11.63
C MET A 57 -10.41 26.44 11.58
N LEU A 58 -9.66 26.91 12.59
CA LEU A 58 -8.22 26.68 12.70
C LEU A 58 -7.86 25.19 12.81
N VAL A 59 -8.65 24.41 13.55
CA VAL A 59 -8.46 22.97 13.68
C VAL A 59 -8.84 22.23 12.40
N MET A 60 -9.85 22.70 11.67
CA MET A 60 -10.31 22.10 10.41
C MET A 60 -9.36 22.36 9.23
N LEU A 61 -8.71 23.52 9.18
CA LEU A 61 -7.77 23.91 8.11
C LEU A 61 -6.65 22.90 7.81
N PRO A 62 -5.92 22.34 8.79
CA PRO A 62 -4.88 21.35 8.51
C PRO A 62 -5.44 20.04 7.96
N PHE A 63 -6.62 19.61 8.41
CA PHE A 63 -7.31 18.45 7.83
C PHE A 63 -7.72 18.73 6.39
N PHE A 64 -8.28 19.91 6.12
CA PHE A 64 -8.63 20.29 4.75
C PHE A 64 -7.42 20.33 3.80
N MET A 65 -6.27 20.82 4.28
CA MET A 65 -5.03 20.76 3.49
C MET A 65 -4.61 19.32 3.21
N LEU A 66 -4.68 18.40 4.16
CA LEU A 66 -4.38 16.98 3.91
C LEU A 66 -5.34 16.32 2.92
N ALA A 67 -6.61 16.74 2.91
CA ALA A 67 -7.62 16.27 1.97
C ALA A 67 -7.34 16.74 0.53
N MET A 68 -6.93 18.01 0.37
CA MET A 68 -6.66 18.64 -0.92
C MET A 68 -5.23 18.39 -1.43
N TYR A 69 -4.28 18.07 -0.56
CA TYR A 69 -2.88 17.93 -0.95
C TYR A 69 -2.67 16.68 -1.81
N GLU A 70 -2.32 16.93 -3.06
CA GLU A 70 -1.90 15.94 -4.05
C GLU A 70 -0.55 16.40 -4.60
N LYS A 71 0.53 15.72 -4.22
CA LYS A 71 1.85 15.99 -4.80
C LYS A 71 2.03 15.08 -6.01
N HIS A 72 2.22 15.65 -7.20
CA HIS A 72 2.39 14.90 -8.46
C HIS A 72 1.26 13.89 -8.77
N GLY A 73 0.03 14.19 -8.36
CA GLY A 73 -1.12 13.29 -8.53
C GLY A 73 -1.13 12.08 -7.60
N GLN A 74 -0.20 11.99 -6.63
CA GLN A 74 -0.19 10.96 -5.59
C GLN A 74 -0.64 11.54 -4.24
N PRO A 75 -1.57 10.88 -3.55
CA PRO A 75 -1.96 11.26 -2.20
C PRO A 75 -0.84 10.93 -1.20
N LEU A 76 -0.72 11.70 -0.12
CA LEU A 76 0.29 11.52 0.93
C LEU A 76 0.30 10.11 1.52
N GLU A 77 -0.87 9.50 1.70
CA GLU A 77 -1.03 8.12 2.16
C GLU A 77 -0.25 7.12 1.29
N LYS A 78 -0.26 7.31 -0.04
CA LYS A 78 0.49 6.46 -0.97
C LYS A 78 1.97 6.69 -0.86
N ILE A 79 2.40 7.94 -0.66
CA ILE A 79 3.81 8.29 -0.45
C ILE A 79 4.31 7.61 0.83
N ILE A 80 3.59 7.76 1.93
CA ILE A 80 3.94 7.15 3.22
C ILE A 80 3.91 5.62 3.12
N SER A 81 2.89 5.04 2.50
CA SER A 81 2.80 3.59 2.29
C SER A 81 3.99 3.06 1.48
N ASN A 82 4.42 3.81 0.46
CA ASN A 82 5.60 3.44 -0.33
C ASN A 82 6.88 3.56 0.49
N ILE A 83 7.02 4.61 1.32
CA ILE A 83 8.16 4.78 2.22
C ILE A 83 8.23 3.61 3.22
N ILE A 84 7.13 3.27 3.88
CA ILE A 84 7.09 2.15 4.85
C ILE A 84 7.40 0.82 4.17
N LYS A 85 6.86 0.58 2.97
CA LYS A 85 7.15 -0.63 2.20
C LYS A 85 8.62 -0.77 1.89
N VAL A 86 9.29 0.31 1.51
CA VAL A 86 10.71 0.31 1.18
C VAL A 86 11.58 0.23 2.44
N ALA A 87 11.18 0.93 3.51
CA ALA A 87 11.98 1.05 4.72
C ALA A 87 11.90 -0.19 5.64
N VAL A 88 10.72 -0.82 5.76
CA VAL A 88 10.47 -1.84 6.79
C VAL A 88 10.13 -3.19 6.19
N ILE A 89 9.21 -3.23 5.21
CA ILE A 89 8.61 -4.50 4.77
C ILE A 89 9.52 -5.24 3.78
N ARG A 90 10.22 -4.51 2.91
CA ARG A 90 10.98 -5.11 1.82
C ARG A 90 12.41 -5.45 2.28
N PRO A 91 12.81 -6.72 2.28
CA PRO A 91 14.18 -7.10 2.64
C PRO A 91 15.18 -6.47 1.66
N LYS A 92 16.28 -5.94 2.21
CA LYS A 92 17.31 -5.20 1.45
C LYS A 92 18.02 -6.09 0.42
N GLN A 93 18.18 -7.38 0.73
CA GLN A 93 18.61 -8.35 -0.26
C GLN A 93 17.41 -8.81 -1.08
N ARG A 94 17.49 -8.60 -2.40
CA ARG A 94 16.63 -9.24 -3.39
C ARG A 94 17.41 -10.42 -3.99
N PRO A 95 17.43 -11.60 -3.34
CA PRO A 95 18.05 -12.75 -3.96
C PRO A 95 17.27 -13.10 -5.22
N TYR A 96 17.91 -12.92 -6.38
CA TYR A 96 17.37 -13.38 -7.65
C TYR A 96 17.43 -14.90 -7.65
N LYS A 97 16.30 -15.53 -7.31
CA LYS A 97 16.15 -16.98 -7.49
C LYS A 97 15.58 -17.21 -8.88
N THR A 98 16.46 -17.63 -9.79
CA THR A 98 16.03 -18.18 -11.08
C THR A 98 15.56 -19.59 -10.86
N ASN A 99 14.34 -19.92 -11.30
CA ASN A 99 13.89 -21.30 -11.32
C ASN A 99 14.47 -21.97 -12.58
N ASN A 100 15.68 -22.51 -12.45
CA ASN A 100 16.46 -22.98 -13.59
C ASN A 100 16.20 -24.48 -13.82
N PHE A 101 15.84 -24.85 -15.06
CA PHE A 101 15.52 -26.25 -15.43
C PHE A 101 16.69 -27.20 -15.14
N TYR A 102 17.92 -26.73 -15.38
CA TYR A 102 19.14 -27.49 -15.11
C TYR A 102 19.31 -27.88 -13.63
N ALA A 103 18.78 -27.11 -12.68
CA ALA A 103 18.83 -27.46 -11.26
C ALA A 103 17.97 -28.68 -10.91
N VAL A 104 16.97 -29.00 -11.73
CA VAL A 104 16.15 -30.21 -11.60
C VAL A 104 16.90 -31.42 -12.18
N LEU A 105 17.57 -31.24 -13.32
CA LEU A 105 18.40 -32.29 -13.93
C LEU A 105 19.56 -32.70 -13.02
N GLU A 106 20.26 -31.73 -12.42
CA GLU A 106 21.37 -32.01 -11.48
C GLU A 106 20.91 -32.82 -10.26
N ARG A 107 19.68 -32.58 -9.78
CA ARG A 107 19.09 -33.36 -8.68
C ARG A 107 18.77 -34.79 -9.08
N GLN A 108 18.27 -35.01 -10.30
CA GLN A 108 18.05 -36.38 -10.79
C GLN A 108 19.36 -37.13 -10.96
N GLU A 109 20.38 -36.49 -11.54
CA GLU A 109 21.68 -37.13 -11.76
C GLU A 109 22.37 -37.53 -10.44
N LYS A 110 22.22 -36.72 -9.38
CA LYS A 110 22.68 -37.10 -8.03
C LYS A 110 21.92 -38.28 -7.45
N LEU A 111 20.60 -38.29 -7.58
CA LEU A 111 19.75 -39.39 -7.11
C LEU A 111 20.09 -40.70 -7.83
N ASP A 112 20.29 -40.65 -9.14
CA ASP A 112 20.64 -41.84 -9.92
C ASP A 112 22.01 -42.40 -9.53
N LYS A 113 23.00 -41.54 -9.28
CA LYS A 113 24.32 -41.94 -8.74
C LYS A 113 24.20 -42.58 -7.36
N GLU A 114 23.46 -41.97 -6.43
CA GLU A 114 23.26 -42.53 -5.10
C GLU A 114 22.59 -43.90 -5.15
N VAL A 115 21.55 -44.05 -5.98
CA VAL A 115 20.87 -45.34 -6.18
C VAL A 115 21.83 -46.38 -6.78
N TYR A 116 22.59 -45.98 -7.80
CA TYR A 116 23.58 -46.85 -8.43
C TYR A 116 24.63 -47.36 -7.43
N ASP A 117 25.18 -46.45 -6.61
CA ASP A 117 26.17 -46.77 -5.59
C ASP A 117 25.59 -47.70 -4.51
N ILE A 118 24.35 -47.49 -4.09
CA ILE A 118 23.66 -48.37 -3.12
C ILE A 118 23.44 -49.77 -3.70
N VAL A 119 23.01 -49.88 -4.96
CA VAL A 119 22.78 -51.17 -5.63
C VAL A 119 24.10 -51.91 -5.82
N HIS A 120 25.13 -51.25 -6.34
CA HIS A 120 26.45 -51.86 -6.53
C HIS A 120 27.16 -52.19 -5.21
N SER A 121 26.95 -51.39 -4.16
CA SER A 121 27.43 -51.71 -2.81
C SER A 121 26.72 -52.93 -2.20
N LYS A 122 25.47 -53.20 -2.58
CA LYS A 122 24.74 -54.41 -2.18
C LYS A 122 25.14 -55.64 -3.02
N GLU A 123 25.49 -55.44 -4.28
CA GLU A 123 25.89 -56.52 -5.19
C GLU A 123 27.32 -57.00 -4.99
N LYS A 124 28.22 -56.19 -4.42
CA LYS A 124 29.49 -56.70 -3.91
C LYS A 124 29.20 -57.60 -2.71
N PRO A 125 29.34 -58.94 -2.80
CA PRO A 125 29.26 -59.76 -1.61
C PRO A 125 30.38 -59.29 -0.68
N ALA A 126 30.12 -59.31 0.63
CA ALA A 126 31.14 -59.20 1.65
C ALA A 126 32.17 -60.31 1.42
N GLY A 127 33.20 -60.00 0.61
CA GLY A 127 34.26 -60.92 0.23
C GLY A 127 35.14 -61.18 1.44
N ARG A 128 35.02 -62.42 1.94
CA ARG A 128 36.19 -63.24 2.27
C ARG A 128 37.06 -63.45 1.04
#